data_AF-A0A7C7UUH2-F1
#
_entry.id   AF-A0A7C7UUH2-F1
#
_cell.length_a   1.000
_cell.length_b   1.000
_cell.length_c   1.000
_cell.angle_alpha   90.00
_cell.angle_beta   90.00
_cell.angle_gamma   90.00
#
_symmetry.space_group_name_H-M   'P 1'
#
loop_
_entity.id
_entity.type
_entity.pdbx_description
1 polymer ?
#
loop_
_entity_poly.entity_id
_entity_poly.type
_entity_poly.pdbx_seq_one_letter_code
_entity_poly.pdbx_strand_id
1 'polypeptide(L)'
;MEDYKKVIFYHLETKHYPHRLARSLGYLDWANQPNPFRFWEGTEKVELPLLEDQKHPYEALYDYRVVNTKPFTLENLSKFLEMALGLSAWKAIPGARWSVRMNPSSGNLHPTECYLILPHVNELQGVYHYNPFLHALEKRADIPYAVSQKIKDFFETEGFIVVLTSIPWRESWKYGERAYRYCLLDTGHAVGTIRFSASIMGWKAKYLNSLSDKDLEILLGFDKVRWIRGEEEVPEIALFIFPEVKDVPGTIPREIIKSFEGLNFYGKPNVLSNERVLWEIIYEAISNTLKPETEEIRYVYDDIPILNILPSYLSAEEIIRRRRSGMAYDGKTFIPKELFIHILDKTLPRSSYSPFDLEISEGYVNLFIFVHRVENLKEGLYCLVRNEETLERLKDETSKEFIWEKIFEDFIILA
;
A
#
# COMPACT_ATOMS: atom_id res chain seq x y z
N MET A 1 28.21 -4.61 -0.98
CA MET A 1 27.98 -5.86 -1.74
C MET A 1 27.60 -7.07 -0.86
N GLU A 2 27.54 -6.91 0.48
CA GLU A 2 27.26 -8.00 1.44
C GLU A 2 25.80 -8.04 1.93
N ASP A 3 25.04 -6.97 1.64
CA ASP A 3 23.74 -6.65 2.25
C ASP A 3 22.60 -7.57 1.78
N TYR A 4 22.49 -7.81 0.47
CA TYR A 4 21.40 -8.61 -0.10
C TYR A 4 21.41 -10.08 0.35
N LYS A 5 22.56 -10.62 0.79
CA LYS A 5 22.66 -12.03 1.21
C LYS A 5 21.78 -12.32 2.43
N LYS A 6 21.66 -11.38 3.36
CA LYS A 6 20.80 -11.55 4.54
C LYS A 6 19.31 -11.46 4.19
N VAL A 7 18.96 -10.61 3.23
CA VAL A 7 17.60 -10.55 2.69
C VAL A 7 17.25 -11.84 1.94
N ILE A 8 18.18 -12.38 1.15
CA ILE A 8 18.03 -13.71 0.53
C ILE A 8 17.94 -14.81 1.58
N PHE A 9 18.73 -14.76 2.65
CA PHE A 9 18.63 -15.70 3.76
C PHE A 9 17.24 -15.67 4.41
N TYR A 10 16.71 -14.48 4.75
CA TYR A 10 15.34 -14.32 5.22
C TYR A 10 14.34 -14.90 4.20
N HIS A 11 14.56 -14.65 2.90
CA HIS A 11 13.73 -15.21 1.85
C HIS A 11 13.82 -16.75 1.77
N LEU A 12 14.94 -17.38 2.09
CA LEU A 12 15.05 -18.84 2.05
C LEU A 12 14.47 -19.46 3.31
N GLU A 13 14.80 -18.95 4.49
CA GLU A 13 14.36 -19.52 5.76
C GLU A 13 12.85 -19.46 5.92
N THR A 14 12.24 -18.34 5.56
CA THR A 14 10.81 -18.15 5.79
C THR A 14 9.93 -18.82 4.74
N LYS A 15 10.46 -19.62 3.80
CA LYS A 15 9.68 -20.40 2.82
C LYS A 15 8.91 -21.55 3.49
N HIS A 16 7.74 -21.84 2.94
CA HIS A 16 7.13 -23.15 3.12
C HIS A 16 7.74 -24.13 2.11
N TYR A 17 8.04 -25.32 2.59
CA TYR A 17 8.43 -26.49 1.81
C TYR A 17 7.40 -27.59 2.04
N PRO A 18 7.23 -28.55 1.10
CA PRO A 18 6.26 -29.64 1.25
C PRO A 18 6.35 -30.42 2.57
N HIS A 19 7.55 -30.48 3.17
CA HIS A 19 7.84 -31.20 4.41
C HIS A 19 8.28 -30.29 5.57
N ARG A 20 8.28 -28.96 5.40
CA ARG A 20 8.72 -27.99 6.42
C ARG A 20 7.98 -26.67 6.23
N LEU A 21 7.05 -26.34 7.12
CA LEU A 21 6.47 -25.00 7.15
C LEU A 21 7.46 -24.00 7.76
N ALA A 22 7.36 -22.73 7.36
CA ALA A 22 8.06 -21.63 8.03
C ALA A 22 7.71 -21.63 9.53
N ARG A 23 8.67 -21.26 10.38
CA ARG A 23 8.51 -21.36 11.84
C ARG A 23 7.47 -20.36 12.34
N SER A 24 6.61 -20.85 13.22
CA SER A 24 5.66 -20.04 13.99
C SER A 24 5.54 -20.66 15.38
N LEU A 25 4.65 -20.12 16.22
CA LEU A 25 4.39 -20.70 17.55
C LEU A 25 3.78 -22.11 17.48
N GLY A 26 3.25 -22.52 16.32
CA GLY A 26 2.53 -23.80 16.16
C GLY A 26 1.11 -23.81 16.72
N TYR A 27 0.68 -22.74 17.40
CA TYR A 27 -0.68 -22.49 17.87
C TYR A 27 -1.01 -20.98 17.79
N LEU A 28 -2.28 -20.61 17.98
CA LEU A 28 -2.73 -19.22 18.03
C LEU A 28 -3.11 -18.84 19.46
N ASP A 29 -2.37 -17.89 20.04
CA ASP A 29 -2.67 -17.31 21.34
C ASP A 29 -3.69 -16.17 21.21
N TRP A 30 -4.97 -16.54 21.11
CA TRP A 30 -6.07 -15.58 20.95
C TRP A 30 -6.21 -14.61 22.13
N ALA A 31 -5.79 -15.01 23.34
CA ALA A 31 -5.84 -14.15 24.51
C ALA A 31 -4.81 -13.00 24.45
N ASN A 32 -3.77 -13.18 23.62
CA ASN A 32 -2.70 -12.22 23.41
C ASN A 32 -2.64 -11.72 21.95
N GLN A 33 -3.76 -11.78 21.22
CA GLN A 33 -3.82 -11.21 19.88
C GLN A 33 -3.57 -9.69 19.96
N PRO A 34 -2.64 -9.14 19.16
CA PRO A 34 -2.39 -7.70 19.17
C PRO A 34 -3.61 -6.92 18.73
N ASN A 35 -3.85 -5.79 19.38
CA ASN A 35 -4.88 -4.84 19.01
C ASN A 35 -4.67 -4.43 17.53
N PRO A 36 -5.68 -4.62 16.66
CA PRO A 36 -5.57 -4.29 15.25
C PRO A 36 -5.66 -2.78 14.98
N PHE A 37 -5.65 -1.93 16.02
CA PHE A 37 -5.73 -0.48 15.93
C PHE A 37 -4.67 0.18 16.83
N ARG A 38 -3.89 1.10 16.26
CA ARG A 38 -3.03 2.00 17.01
C ARG A 38 -3.87 3.16 17.52
N PHE A 39 -3.61 3.54 18.75
CA PHE A 39 -4.10 4.78 19.34
C PHE A 39 -2.92 5.57 19.86
N TRP A 40 -2.88 6.85 19.54
CA TRP A 40 -1.98 7.80 20.17
C TRP A 40 -2.68 8.47 21.35
N GLU A 41 -2.54 7.86 22.52
CA GLU A 41 -3.15 8.32 23.77
C GLU A 41 -2.65 9.72 24.14
N GLY A 42 -3.56 10.60 24.55
CA GLY A 42 -3.24 11.99 24.91
C GLY A 42 -3.10 12.96 23.72
N THR A 43 -3.44 12.54 22.50
CA THR A 43 -3.53 13.44 21.35
C THR A 43 -4.90 14.10 21.24
N GLU A 44 -4.91 15.31 20.68
CA GLU A 44 -6.12 15.94 20.15
C GLU A 44 -6.65 15.11 18.97
N LYS A 45 -7.98 14.91 18.92
CA LYS A 45 -8.63 14.14 17.85
C LYS A 45 -9.50 15.05 17.02
N VAL A 46 -9.36 14.95 15.70
CA VAL A 46 -10.25 15.57 14.72
C VAL A 46 -11.13 14.48 14.13
N GLU A 47 -12.42 14.53 14.42
CA GLU A 47 -13.39 13.60 13.85
C GLU A 47 -13.52 13.83 12.34
N LEU A 48 -13.58 12.75 11.57
CA LEU A 48 -13.76 12.81 10.12
C LEU A 48 -15.24 12.51 9.78
N PRO A 49 -15.92 13.38 9.00
CA PRO A 49 -17.31 13.17 8.67
C PRO A 49 -17.49 12.02 7.67
N LEU A 50 -18.43 11.12 7.92
CA LEU A 50 -18.83 10.10 6.94
C LEU A 50 -19.77 10.72 5.90
N LEU A 51 -19.37 10.69 4.64
CA LEU A 51 -20.10 11.33 3.53
C LEU A 51 -20.72 10.28 2.60
N GLU A 52 -21.82 10.65 1.95
CA GLU A 52 -22.43 9.85 0.90
C GLU A 52 -21.48 9.65 -0.30
N ASP A 53 -21.64 8.52 -0.99
CA ASP A 53 -20.86 8.19 -2.18
C ASP A 53 -21.37 8.97 -3.41
N GLN A 54 -20.45 9.49 -4.22
CA GLN A 54 -20.78 10.22 -5.46
C GLN A 54 -21.04 9.27 -6.64
N LYS A 55 -20.70 7.98 -6.50
CA LYS A 55 -20.95 6.90 -7.46
C LYS A 55 -20.31 7.15 -8.83
N HIS A 56 -18.99 7.30 -8.82
CA HIS A 56 -18.22 7.49 -10.04
C HIS A 56 -18.23 6.25 -10.93
N PRO A 57 -18.03 6.42 -12.26
CA PRO A 57 -17.84 5.29 -13.17
C PRO A 57 -16.63 4.44 -12.73
N TYR A 58 -16.65 3.15 -13.06
CA TYR A 58 -15.57 2.20 -12.72
C TYR A 58 -14.19 2.66 -13.20
N GLU A 59 -14.16 3.30 -14.36
CA GLU A 59 -12.97 3.85 -14.99
C GLU A 59 -12.25 4.86 -14.09
N ALA A 60 -12.98 5.56 -13.21
CA ALA A 60 -12.42 6.53 -12.26
C ALA A 60 -11.44 5.92 -11.25
N LEU A 61 -11.48 4.59 -11.04
CA LEU A 61 -10.45 3.90 -10.25
C LEU A 61 -9.08 3.98 -10.91
N TYR A 62 -9.01 4.01 -12.24
CA TYR A 62 -7.77 3.90 -12.99
C TYR A 62 -7.39 5.19 -13.70
N ASP A 63 -8.38 5.96 -14.14
CA ASP A 63 -8.20 7.21 -14.84
C ASP A 63 -8.82 8.36 -14.04
N TYR A 64 -7.97 9.15 -13.39
CA TYR A 64 -8.39 10.27 -12.56
C TYR A 64 -8.98 11.44 -13.39
N ARG A 65 -8.73 11.47 -14.71
CA ARG A 65 -9.17 12.56 -15.61
C ARG A 65 -10.66 12.50 -15.95
N VAL A 66 -11.31 11.37 -15.64
CA VAL A 66 -12.76 11.20 -15.85
C VAL A 66 -13.59 11.78 -14.72
N VAL A 67 -12.95 12.34 -13.69
CA VAL A 67 -13.60 13.00 -12.55
C VAL A 67 -13.05 14.42 -12.36
N ASN A 68 -13.84 15.29 -11.74
CA ASN A 68 -13.39 16.64 -11.42
C ASN A 68 -12.53 16.63 -10.16
N THR A 69 -11.35 17.26 -10.22
CA THR A 69 -10.46 17.48 -9.09
C THR A 69 -11.17 18.14 -7.92
N LYS A 70 -11.19 17.46 -6.77
CA LYS A 70 -11.79 17.97 -5.53
C LYS A 70 -10.79 18.87 -4.77
N PRO A 71 -11.23 19.93 -4.10
CA PRO A 71 -10.35 20.72 -3.23
C PRO A 71 -9.95 19.93 -1.98
N PHE A 72 -8.81 20.27 -1.37
CA PHE A 72 -8.40 19.68 -0.09
C PHE A 72 -9.17 20.32 1.07
N THR A 73 -10.31 19.71 1.41
CA THR A 73 -11.12 20.05 2.59
C THR A 73 -11.15 18.89 3.58
N LEU A 74 -11.65 19.12 4.80
CA LEU A 74 -11.81 18.08 5.81
C LEU A 74 -12.72 16.94 5.30
N GLU A 75 -13.80 17.30 4.61
CA GLU A 75 -14.77 16.39 4.01
C GLU A 75 -14.11 15.50 2.95
N ASN A 76 -13.35 16.11 2.03
CA ASN A 76 -12.68 15.37 0.97
C ASN A 76 -11.53 14.51 1.50
N LEU A 77 -10.78 14.99 2.50
CA LEU A 77 -9.76 14.20 3.19
C LEU A 77 -10.38 13.01 3.93
N SER A 78 -11.51 13.22 4.62
CA SER A 78 -12.28 12.16 5.24
C SER A 78 -12.67 11.09 4.23
N LYS A 79 -13.25 11.50 3.10
CA LYS A 79 -13.67 10.57 2.04
C LYS A 79 -12.52 9.76 1.48
N PHE A 80 -11.38 10.42 1.25
CA PHE A 80 -10.16 9.78 0.79
C PHE A 80 -9.67 8.70 1.76
N LEU A 81 -9.59 9.02 3.06
CA LEU A 81 -9.15 8.06 4.08
C LEU A 81 -10.15 6.92 4.29
N GLU A 82 -11.45 7.22 4.20
CA GLU A 82 -12.53 6.24 4.26
C GLU A 82 -12.37 5.20 3.15
N MET A 83 -12.23 5.65 1.90
CA MET A 83 -12.16 4.79 0.71
C MET A 83 -10.82 4.05 0.60
N ALA A 84 -9.73 4.65 1.06
CA ALA A 84 -8.41 4.02 1.01
C ALA A 84 -8.22 2.96 2.12
N LEU A 85 -8.57 3.30 3.37
CA LEU A 85 -8.08 2.60 4.56
C LEU A 85 -9.15 2.40 5.66
N GLY A 86 -10.36 2.93 5.47
CA GLY A 86 -11.45 2.83 6.43
C GLY A 86 -11.97 1.41 6.66
N LEU A 87 -12.80 1.26 7.70
CA LEU A 87 -13.51 0.01 7.94
C LEU A 87 -14.62 -0.17 6.90
N SER A 88 -14.67 -1.34 6.26
CA SER A 88 -15.67 -1.67 5.24
C SER A 88 -16.85 -2.46 5.79
N ALA A 89 -16.65 -3.24 6.85
CA ALA A 89 -17.72 -3.94 7.59
C ALA A 89 -17.20 -4.49 8.93
N TRP A 90 -18.13 -4.88 9.80
CA TRP A 90 -17.88 -5.77 10.93
C TRP A 90 -18.47 -7.15 10.64
N LYS A 91 -17.66 -8.19 10.76
CA LYS A 91 -18.12 -9.59 10.70
C LYS A 91 -18.29 -10.11 12.12
N ALA A 92 -19.30 -10.95 12.32
CA ALA A 92 -19.56 -11.58 13.61
C ALA A 92 -20.06 -13.02 13.40
N ILE A 93 -19.58 -13.90 14.27
CA ILE A 93 -20.12 -15.24 14.52
C ILE A 93 -20.29 -15.40 16.04
N PRO A 94 -21.02 -16.40 16.55
CA PRO A 94 -21.12 -16.61 17.99
C PRO A 94 -19.73 -16.68 18.65
N GLY A 95 -19.47 -15.78 19.59
CA GLY A 95 -18.20 -15.71 20.34
C GLY A 95 -17.06 -14.93 19.68
N ALA A 96 -17.20 -14.43 18.45
CA ALA A 96 -16.14 -13.65 17.79
C ALA A 96 -16.68 -12.54 16.88
N ARG A 97 -16.05 -11.37 16.93
CA ARG A 97 -16.33 -10.23 16.05
C ARG A 97 -15.03 -9.58 15.61
N TRP A 98 -14.92 -9.23 14.33
CA TRP A 98 -13.75 -8.56 13.78
C TRP A 98 -14.14 -7.56 12.69
N SER A 99 -13.33 -6.53 12.52
CA SER A 99 -13.47 -5.55 11.45
C SER A 99 -12.76 -6.03 10.20
N VAL A 100 -13.31 -5.69 9.03
CA VAL A 100 -12.59 -5.77 7.74
C VAL A 100 -12.40 -4.35 7.20
N ARG A 101 -11.27 -4.09 6.53
CA ARG A 101 -10.94 -2.77 5.95
C ARG A 101 -11.19 -2.73 4.43
N MET A 102 -11.09 -1.54 3.83
CA MET A 102 -11.17 -1.36 2.38
C MET A 102 -10.02 -2.10 1.67
N ASN A 103 -8.79 -1.99 2.18
CA ASN A 103 -7.66 -2.79 1.73
C ASN A 103 -7.67 -4.21 2.36
N PRO A 104 -7.29 -5.26 1.62
CA PRO A 104 -7.08 -6.58 2.19
C PRO A 104 -5.86 -6.59 3.11
N SER A 105 -5.83 -7.58 3.99
CA SER A 105 -4.68 -7.85 4.84
C SER A 105 -4.53 -9.36 5.05
N SER A 106 -3.28 -9.80 5.03
CA SER A 106 -2.85 -11.12 5.45
C SER A 106 -3.52 -11.54 6.78
N GLY A 107 -4.38 -12.56 6.71
CA GLY A 107 -5.09 -13.06 7.91
C GLY A 107 -6.02 -12.05 8.60
N ASN A 108 -6.29 -10.90 7.98
CA ASN A 108 -7.03 -9.78 8.55
C ASN A 108 -6.38 -9.22 9.84
N LEU A 109 -5.05 -9.08 9.83
CA LEU A 109 -4.25 -8.62 10.99
C LEU A 109 -3.90 -7.13 10.94
N HIS A 110 -3.94 -6.53 9.75
CA HIS A 110 -3.77 -5.11 9.49
C HIS A 110 -2.52 -4.49 10.14
N PRO A 111 -1.30 -4.88 9.70
CA PRO A 111 -0.06 -4.30 10.19
C PRO A 111 0.12 -2.85 9.76
N THR A 112 -0.48 -2.44 8.66
CA THR A 112 -0.27 -1.13 8.03
C THR A 112 -1.05 -0.02 8.74
N GLU A 113 -0.32 0.99 9.24
CA GLU A 113 -0.88 2.24 9.75
C GLU A 113 -0.57 3.41 8.80
N CYS A 114 -1.33 4.50 8.90
CA CYS A 114 -1.26 5.64 8.00
C CYS A 114 -1.09 6.95 8.77
N TYR A 115 -0.13 7.75 8.34
CA TYR A 115 0.17 9.07 8.86
C TYR A 115 0.05 10.11 7.75
N LEU A 116 -0.35 11.32 8.13
CA LEU A 116 -0.52 12.45 7.23
C LEU A 116 0.33 13.61 7.72
N ILE A 117 1.09 14.21 6.82
CA ILE A 117 1.71 15.51 7.01
C ILE A 117 0.87 16.48 6.20
N LEU A 118 0.08 17.30 6.90
CA LEU A 118 -0.83 18.28 6.31
C LEU A 118 -0.17 19.67 6.45
N PRO A 119 0.43 20.23 5.38
CA PRO A 119 1.01 21.57 5.42
C PRO A 119 -0.09 22.62 5.60
N HIS A 120 -1.19 22.49 4.85
CA HIS A 120 -2.38 23.32 4.98
C HIS A 120 -3.55 22.67 4.22
N VAL A 121 -4.42 21.93 4.93
CA VAL A 121 -5.66 21.37 4.37
C VAL A 121 -6.83 21.92 5.16
N ASN A 122 -7.51 22.93 4.61
CA ASN A 122 -8.46 23.76 5.36
C ASN A 122 -7.82 24.32 6.66
N GLU A 123 -8.44 24.12 7.81
CA GLU A 123 -7.89 24.52 9.12
C GLU A 123 -6.89 23.49 9.70
N LEU A 124 -6.68 22.35 9.02
CA LEU A 124 -5.75 21.32 9.48
C LEU A 124 -4.32 21.60 9.02
N GLN A 125 -3.45 21.74 10.00
CA GLN A 125 -2.02 21.90 9.82
C GLN A 125 -1.29 21.07 10.88
N GLY A 126 -0.37 20.19 10.46
CA GLY A 126 0.31 19.29 11.40
C GLY A 126 0.67 17.91 10.85
N VAL A 127 1.25 17.09 11.73
CA VAL A 127 1.39 15.65 11.53
C VAL A 127 0.26 14.94 12.24
N TYR A 128 -0.39 13.99 11.59
CA TYR A 128 -1.55 13.27 12.10
C TYR A 128 -1.39 11.76 11.89
N HIS A 129 -1.90 10.96 12.81
CA HIS A 129 -2.15 9.53 12.61
C HIS A 129 -3.62 9.34 12.23
N TYR A 130 -3.92 8.57 11.19
CA TYR A 130 -5.29 8.20 10.86
C TYR A 130 -5.70 6.95 11.64
N ASN A 131 -6.68 7.10 12.53
CA ASN A 131 -7.25 6.01 13.29
C ASN A 131 -8.53 5.47 12.60
N PRO A 132 -8.49 4.29 11.95
CA PRO A 132 -9.64 3.77 11.21
C PRO A 132 -10.76 3.26 12.11
N PHE A 133 -10.48 2.93 13.38
CA PHE A 133 -11.52 2.52 14.32
C PHE A 133 -12.42 3.69 14.73
N LEU A 134 -11.79 4.84 15.02
CA LEU A 134 -12.50 6.07 15.35
C LEU A 134 -12.98 6.83 14.11
N HIS A 135 -12.41 6.52 12.93
CA HIS A 135 -12.48 7.36 11.74
C HIS A 135 -12.16 8.82 12.09
N ALA A 136 -10.94 9.02 12.60
CA ALA A 136 -10.48 10.31 13.11
C ALA A 136 -8.98 10.48 12.86
N LEU A 137 -8.53 11.73 12.88
CA LEU A 137 -7.11 12.09 12.89
C LEU A 137 -6.65 12.36 14.32
N GLU A 138 -5.59 11.71 14.74
CA GLU A 138 -4.91 11.93 16.01
C GLU A 138 -3.71 12.87 15.77
N LYS A 139 -3.78 14.11 16.27
CA LYS A 139 -2.76 15.13 16.02
C LYS A 139 -1.48 14.82 16.77
N ARG A 140 -0.42 14.53 16.01
CA ARG A 140 0.91 14.18 16.50
C ARG A 140 1.83 15.37 16.62
N ALA A 141 1.74 16.37 15.76
CA ALA A 141 2.55 17.58 15.89
C ALA A 141 1.88 18.76 15.20
N ASP A 142 2.12 19.96 15.72
CA ASP A 142 1.87 21.20 14.97
C ASP A 142 3.03 21.44 14.01
N ILE A 143 2.71 21.83 12.77
CA ILE A 143 3.71 22.31 11.80
C ILE A 143 3.64 23.85 11.80
N PRO A 144 4.74 24.59 12.00
CA PRO A 144 4.72 26.05 11.90
C PRO A 144 4.39 26.51 10.48
N TYR A 145 3.68 27.64 10.34
CA TYR A 145 3.30 28.20 9.04
C TYR A 145 4.49 28.35 8.07
N ALA A 146 5.66 28.75 8.57
CA ALA A 146 6.87 28.87 7.76
C ALA A 146 7.34 27.52 7.16
N VAL A 147 7.15 26.41 7.87
CA VAL A 147 7.45 25.06 7.36
C VAL A 147 6.40 24.64 6.34
N SER A 148 5.13 24.93 6.61
CA SER A 148 4.05 24.69 5.64
C SER A 148 4.28 25.41 4.31
N GLN A 149 4.71 26.68 4.35
CA GLN A 149 5.05 27.43 3.15
C GLN A 149 6.24 26.84 2.41
N LYS A 150 7.31 26.44 3.10
CA LYS A 150 8.44 25.74 2.45
C LYS A 150 7.99 24.49 1.69
N ILE A 151 7.07 23.71 2.25
CA ILE A 151 6.54 22.51 1.57
C ILE A 151 5.75 22.91 0.32
N LYS A 152 4.83 23.87 0.45
CA LYS A 152 4.03 24.36 -0.68
C LYS A 152 4.89 24.96 -1.80
N ASP A 153 5.86 25.79 -1.43
CA ASP A 153 6.79 26.45 -2.37
C ASP A 153 7.66 25.44 -3.09
N PHE A 154 8.15 24.41 -2.39
CA PHE A 154 8.98 23.37 -3.00
C PHE A 154 8.24 22.54 -4.04
N PHE A 155 7.00 22.13 -3.74
CA PHE A 155 6.19 21.36 -4.67
C PHE A 155 5.49 22.23 -5.74
N GLU A 156 5.53 23.56 -5.61
CA GLU A 156 4.81 24.54 -6.44
C GLU A 156 3.29 24.26 -6.57
N THR A 157 2.73 23.52 -5.61
CA THR A 157 1.32 23.13 -5.59
C THR A 157 0.86 22.82 -4.17
N GLU A 158 -0.46 22.83 -3.97
CA GLU A 158 -1.05 22.33 -2.73
C GLU A 158 -1.02 20.81 -2.70
N GLY A 159 -0.95 20.25 -1.51
CA GLY A 159 -0.91 18.81 -1.32
C GLY A 159 -0.58 18.43 0.11
N PHE A 160 -0.54 17.13 0.35
CA PHE A 160 -0.17 16.57 1.63
C PHE A 160 0.61 15.26 1.44
N ILE A 161 1.38 14.87 2.46
CA ILE A 161 2.17 13.64 2.39
C ILE A 161 1.44 12.57 3.20
N VAL A 162 1.24 11.41 2.59
CA VAL A 162 0.82 10.17 3.27
C VAL A 162 2.06 9.34 3.54
N VAL A 163 2.27 8.89 4.77
CA VAL A 163 3.32 7.93 5.11
C VAL A 163 2.67 6.66 5.64
N LEU A 164 2.99 5.52 5.03
CA LEU A 164 2.59 4.21 5.51
C LEU A 164 3.70 3.58 6.34
N THR A 165 3.29 2.90 7.39
CA THR A 165 4.18 2.19 8.31
C THR A 165 3.61 0.80 8.58
N SER A 166 4.45 -0.13 9.02
CA SER A 166 4.03 -1.47 9.42
C SER A 166 4.35 -1.75 10.88
N ILE A 167 3.49 -2.52 11.54
CA ILE A 167 3.73 -3.12 12.86
C ILE A 167 3.96 -4.62 12.69
N PRO A 168 5.23 -5.10 12.64
CA PRO A 168 5.52 -6.52 12.39
C PRO A 168 4.92 -7.48 13.43
N TRP A 169 4.68 -7.01 14.65
CA TRP A 169 4.05 -7.80 15.69
C TRP A 169 2.62 -8.26 15.35
N ARG A 170 1.84 -7.42 14.66
CA ARG A 170 0.48 -7.80 14.24
C ARG A 170 0.48 -9.04 13.35
N GLU A 171 1.41 -9.11 12.41
CA GLU A 171 1.57 -10.26 11.50
C GLU A 171 2.27 -11.45 12.16
N SER A 172 3.34 -11.21 12.93
CA SER A 172 4.17 -12.28 13.50
C SER A 172 3.50 -13.05 14.63
N TRP A 173 2.50 -12.46 15.29
CA TRP A 173 1.61 -13.18 16.20
C TRP A 173 1.00 -14.43 15.54
N LYS A 174 0.65 -14.36 14.26
CA LYS A 174 0.08 -15.50 13.50
C LYS A 174 1.11 -16.22 12.65
N TYR A 175 1.93 -15.47 11.91
CA TYR A 175 2.77 -16.02 10.83
C TYR A 175 4.23 -16.24 11.23
N GLY A 176 4.58 -15.98 12.49
CA GLY A 176 5.93 -16.16 13.01
C GLY A 176 6.97 -15.41 12.19
N GLU A 177 8.08 -16.08 11.85
CA GLU A 177 9.19 -15.48 11.12
C GLU A 177 8.81 -14.94 9.74
N ARG A 178 7.72 -15.42 9.12
CA ARG A 178 7.32 -15.03 7.75
C ARG A 178 6.64 -13.67 7.67
N ALA A 179 6.28 -13.10 8.81
CA ALA A 179 5.43 -11.90 8.92
C ALA A 179 5.93 -10.69 8.13
N TYR A 180 7.24 -10.45 8.06
CA TYR A 180 7.74 -9.27 7.35
C TYR A 180 7.39 -9.28 5.84
N ARG A 181 7.22 -10.46 5.23
CA ARG A 181 6.73 -10.53 3.84
C ARG A 181 5.29 -10.04 3.73
N TYR A 182 4.47 -10.38 4.71
CA TYR A 182 3.06 -10.01 4.73
C TYR A 182 2.88 -8.52 5.02
N CYS A 183 3.71 -7.92 5.89
CA CYS A 183 3.76 -6.48 6.06
C CYS A 183 3.96 -5.74 4.72
N LEU A 184 4.99 -6.12 3.96
CA LEU A 184 5.29 -5.48 2.66
C LEU A 184 4.17 -5.67 1.62
N LEU A 185 3.56 -6.87 1.57
CA LEU A 185 2.42 -7.14 0.68
C LEU A 185 1.18 -6.32 1.06
N ASP A 186 0.89 -6.21 2.36
CA ASP A 186 -0.23 -5.42 2.89
C ASP A 186 -0.03 -3.93 2.61
N THR A 187 1.19 -3.42 2.74
CA THR A 187 1.55 -2.05 2.33
C THR A 187 1.35 -1.84 0.84
N GLY A 188 1.76 -2.78 -0.02
CA GLY A 188 1.49 -2.71 -1.46
C GLY A 188 -0.01 -2.60 -1.78
N HIS A 189 -0.86 -3.33 -1.04
CA HIS A 189 -2.31 -3.19 -1.14
C HIS A 189 -2.81 -1.82 -0.66
N ALA A 190 -2.29 -1.31 0.45
CA ALA A 190 -2.64 0.01 0.98
C ALA A 190 -2.24 1.15 0.04
N VAL A 191 -1.07 1.06 -0.59
CA VAL A 191 -0.61 1.99 -1.63
C VAL A 191 -1.58 1.99 -2.81
N GLY A 192 -1.98 0.80 -3.28
CA GLY A 192 -2.96 0.67 -4.36
C GLY A 192 -4.31 1.31 -4.02
N THR A 193 -4.85 1.06 -2.82
CA THR A 193 -6.14 1.67 -2.41
C THR A 193 -6.05 3.16 -2.15
N ILE A 194 -4.92 3.66 -1.64
CA ILE A 194 -4.65 5.11 -1.58
C ILE A 194 -4.70 5.71 -2.97
N ARG A 195 -4.03 5.11 -3.95
CA ARG A 195 -3.99 5.65 -5.29
C ARG A 195 -5.35 5.61 -5.99
N PHE A 196 -6.11 4.52 -5.84
CA PHE A 196 -7.50 4.42 -6.31
C PHE A 196 -8.41 5.45 -5.64
N SER A 197 -8.26 5.65 -4.33
CA SER A 197 -9.01 6.67 -3.61
C SER A 197 -8.63 8.08 -4.03
N ALA A 198 -7.35 8.36 -4.31
CA ALA A 198 -6.93 9.64 -4.87
C ALA A 198 -7.53 9.83 -6.28
N SER A 199 -7.56 8.77 -7.09
CA SER A 199 -8.08 8.82 -8.47
C SER A 199 -9.55 9.24 -8.52
N ILE A 200 -10.42 8.67 -7.67
CA ILE A 200 -11.84 9.08 -7.59
C ILE A 200 -12.06 10.49 -7.03
N MET A 201 -11.03 11.11 -6.44
CA MET A 201 -11.05 12.50 -6.00
C MET A 201 -10.46 13.48 -7.05
N GLY A 202 -10.00 12.95 -8.20
CA GLY A 202 -9.27 13.70 -9.22
C GLY A 202 -7.86 14.11 -8.75
N TRP A 203 -7.29 13.37 -7.80
CA TRP A 203 -5.95 13.61 -7.26
C TRP A 203 -4.93 12.66 -7.87
N LYS A 204 -3.68 13.11 -7.90
CA LYS A 204 -2.50 12.33 -8.24
C LYS A 204 -1.70 12.00 -6.98
N ALA A 205 -0.78 11.07 -7.11
CA ALA A 205 0.18 10.73 -6.06
C ALA A 205 1.58 10.57 -6.65
N LYS A 206 2.61 10.98 -5.92
CA LYS A 206 4.03 10.81 -6.28
C LYS A 206 4.75 10.08 -5.16
N TYR A 207 5.47 9.02 -5.49
CA TYR A 207 6.34 8.35 -4.53
C TYR A 207 7.56 9.21 -4.24
N LEU A 208 7.77 9.56 -2.96
CA LEU A 208 8.93 10.31 -2.48
C LEU A 208 10.13 9.36 -2.27
N ASN A 209 10.62 8.80 -3.37
CA ASN A 209 11.55 7.66 -3.37
C ASN A 209 13.00 8.01 -3.05
N SER A 210 13.36 9.27 -2.93
CA SER A 210 14.68 9.69 -2.45
C SER A 210 14.85 9.51 -0.94
N LEU A 211 13.74 9.61 -0.18
CA LEU A 211 13.76 9.66 1.28
C LEU A 211 14.31 8.37 1.88
N SER A 212 15.13 8.49 2.92
CA SER A 212 15.59 7.35 3.72
C SER A 212 14.53 6.95 4.75
N ASP A 213 14.62 5.72 5.27
CA ASP A 213 13.82 5.31 6.44
C ASP A 213 14.03 6.27 7.62
N LYS A 214 15.25 6.80 7.78
CA LYS A 214 15.57 7.77 8.83
C LYS A 214 14.86 9.10 8.62
N ASP A 215 14.70 9.55 7.39
CA ASP A 215 13.95 10.76 7.08
C ASP A 215 12.47 10.56 7.41
N LEU A 216 11.91 9.40 7.08
CA LEU A 216 10.53 9.07 7.45
C LEU A 216 10.35 9.02 8.97
N GLU A 217 11.30 8.44 9.72
CA GLU A 217 11.27 8.49 11.18
C GLU A 217 11.25 9.93 11.72
N ILE A 218 12.08 10.82 11.18
CA ILE A 218 12.15 12.23 11.60
C ILE A 218 10.84 12.95 11.29
N LEU A 219 10.29 12.75 10.08
CA LEU A 219 9.02 13.36 9.65
C LEU A 219 7.84 12.93 10.54
N LEU A 220 7.86 11.68 11.02
CA LEU A 220 6.83 11.13 11.91
C LEU A 220 7.13 11.30 13.40
N GLY A 221 8.33 11.79 13.74
CA GLY A 221 8.82 11.94 15.12
C GLY A 221 9.08 10.61 15.82
N PHE A 222 9.24 9.52 15.07
CA PHE A 222 9.47 8.17 15.61
C PHE A 222 10.83 8.05 16.30
N ASP A 223 11.81 8.87 15.90
CA ASP A 223 13.11 9.03 16.57
C ASP A 223 13.00 9.53 18.02
N LYS A 224 11.86 10.15 18.37
CA LYS A 224 11.54 10.66 19.71
C LYS A 224 10.58 9.76 20.49
N VAL A 225 10.05 8.72 19.85
CA VAL A 225 9.12 7.79 20.48
C VAL A 225 9.88 6.74 21.26
N ARG A 226 9.48 6.53 22.52
CA ARG A 226 9.93 5.38 23.29
C ARG A 226 9.01 4.18 23.00
N TRP A 227 9.40 3.37 22.04
CA TRP A 227 8.65 2.16 21.69
C TRP A 227 8.69 1.09 22.78
N ILE A 228 7.62 0.31 22.87
CA ILE A 228 7.62 -0.95 23.60
C ILE A 228 8.34 -1.97 22.73
N ARG A 229 9.34 -2.66 23.29
CA ARG A 229 10.11 -3.66 22.53
C ARG A 229 9.18 -4.70 21.91
N GLY A 230 9.25 -4.85 20.60
CA GLY A 230 8.40 -5.74 19.82
C GLY A 230 7.21 -5.05 19.14
N GLU A 231 6.80 -3.85 19.57
CA GLU A 231 5.67 -3.11 18.99
C GLU A 231 6.10 -1.84 18.26
N GLU A 232 7.36 -1.80 17.84
CA GLU A 232 7.91 -0.76 16.98
C GLU A 232 7.13 -0.68 15.67
N GLU A 233 6.95 0.54 15.18
CA GLU A 233 6.47 0.80 13.83
C GLU A 233 7.64 1.07 12.89
N VAL A 234 7.58 0.47 11.71
CA VAL A 234 8.60 0.59 10.67
C VAL A 234 8.01 1.45 9.55
N PRO A 235 8.51 2.66 9.28
CA PRO A 235 8.12 3.43 8.11
C PRO A 235 8.51 2.70 6.82
N GLU A 236 7.63 2.69 5.82
CA GLU A 236 7.89 1.93 4.58
C GLU A 236 7.84 2.81 3.33
N ILE A 237 6.86 3.71 3.22
CA ILE A 237 6.69 4.52 2.00
C ILE A 237 6.01 5.85 2.29
N ALA A 238 6.45 6.90 1.59
CA ALA A 238 5.82 8.22 1.60
C ALA A 238 5.34 8.62 0.20
N LEU A 239 4.08 9.08 0.12
CA LEU A 239 3.43 9.53 -1.10
C LEU A 239 3.00 10.99 -0.93
N PHE A 240 3.39 11.87 -1.85
CA PHE A 240 2.81 13.20 -1.93
C PHE A 240 1.52 13.14 -2.75
N ILE A 241 0.40 13.54 -2.16
CA ILE A 241 -0.93 13.62 -2.78
C ILE A 241 -1.20 15.06 -3.18
N PHE A 242 -1.54 15.28 -4.44
CA PHE A 242 -1.64 16.61 -5.05
C PHE A 242 -2.77 16.65 -6.10
N PRO A 243 -3.33 17.83 -6.42
CA PRO A 243 -4.36 17.94 -7.44
C PRO A 243 -3.79 17.64 -8.83
N GLU A 244 -4.65 17.54 -9.84
CA GLU A 244 -4.22 17.48 -11.24
C GLU A 244 -3.51 18.78 -11.67
N VAL A 245 -2.20 18.85 -11.43
CA VAL A 245 -1.28 19.89 -11.89
C VAL A 245 -0.07 19.25 -12.61
N LYS A 246 0.94 20.06 -12.97
CA LYS A 246 2.22 19.60 -13.52
C LYS A 246 2.87 18.51 -12.65
N ASP A 247 3.86 17.82 -13.23
CA ASP A 247 4.70 16.87 -12.49
C ASP A 247 5.37 17.53 -11.28
N VAL A 248 5.57 16.76 -10.21
CA VAL A 248 6.11 17.20 -8.91
C VAL A 248 7.34 16.37 -8.55
N PRO A 249 8.31 16.90 -7.79
CA PRO A 249 9.49 16.14 -7.36
C PRO A 249 9.14 14.91 -6.51
N GLY A 250 9.86 13.80 -6.71
CA GLY A 250 9.82 12.57 -5.90
C GLY A 250 10.73 12.64 -4.67
N THR A 251 10.90 13.83 -4.08
CA THR A 251 11.81 14.10 -2.98
C THR A 251 11.28 15.20 -2.07
N ILE A 252 11.93 15.43 -0.93
CA ILE A 252 11.78 16.63 -0.12
C ILE A 252 13.18 17.10 0.27
N PRO A 253 13.49 18.41 0.21
CA PRO A 253 14.79 18.93 0.60
C PRO A 253 15.14 18.69 2.07
N ARG A 254 16.43 18.49 2.33
CA ARG A 254 16.94 18.21 3.69
C ARG A 254 16.59 19.31 4.69
N GLU A 255 16.50 20.57 4.27
CA GLU A 255 16.10 21.68 5.14
C GLU A 255 14.65 21.62 5.59
N ILE A 256 13.75 21.04 4.78
CA ILE A 256 12.37 20.79 5.18
C ILE A 256 12.37 19.67 6.20
N ILE A 257 13.05 18.55 5.94
CA ILE A 257 13.15 17.41 6.87
C ILE A 257 13.71 17.84 8.23
N LYS A 258 14.80 18.62 8.24
CA LYS A 258 15.39 19.18 9.47
C LYS A 258 14.43 20.07 10.27
N SER A 259 13.45 20.69 9.60
CA SER A 259 12.43 21.48 10.31
C SER A 259 11.51 20.61 11.19
N PHE A 260 11.41 19.30 10.92
CA PHE A 260 10.65 18.33 11.72
C PHE A 260 11.41 17.87 12.98
N GLU A 261 12.76 17.90 12.95
CA GLU A 261 13.60 17.57 14.12
C GLU A 261 13.31 18.49 15.31
N GLY A 262 12.90 19.74 15.06
CA GLY A 262 12.54 20.71 16.10
C GLY A 262 11.10 20.62 16.62
N LEU A 263 10.24 19.79 16.02
CA LEU A 263 8.82 19.73 16.40
C LEU A 263 8.61 18.94 17.69
N ASN A 264 7.61 19.37 18.46
CA ASN A 264 7.10 18.61 19.59
C ASN A 264 6.09 17.59 19.09
N PHE A 265 6.35 16.31 19.37
CA PHE A 265 5.44 15.23 19.05
C PHE A 265 4.62 14.83 20.27
N TYR A 266 3.30 14.79 20.11
CA TYR A 266 2.32 14.52 21.14
C TYR A 266 1.92 13.06 21.20
N GLY A 267 1.41 12.68 22.37
CA GLY A 267 0.81 11.39 22.64
C GLY A 267 1.79 10.22 22.79
N LYS A 268 1.25 9.09 23.21
CA LYS A 268 1.99 7.83 23.38
C LYS A 268 1.25 6.71 22.67
N PRO A 269 1.95 5.77 22.02
CA PRO A 269 1.30 4.64 21.39
C PRO A 269 0.71 3.73 22.47
N ASN A 270 -0.52 3.26 22.28
CA ASN A 270 -1.12 2.27 23.16
C ASN A 270 -0.34 0.94 23.14
N VAL A 271 -0.49 0.17 24.20
CA VAL A 271 -0.02 -1.23 24.27
C VAL A 271 -0.89 -2.08 23.33
N LEU A 272 -0.29 -2.83 22.40
CA LEU A 272 -1.07 -3.70 21.48
C LEU A 272 -1.40 -5.05 22.10
N SER A 273 -0.54 -5.58 22.97
CA SER A 273 -0.68 -6.92 23.55
C SER A 273 -0.02 -7.01 24.93
N ASN A 274 -0.33 -8.05 25.70
CA ASN A 274 0.30 -8.26 27.01
C ASN A 274 1.74 -8.74 26.85
N GLU A 275 1.96 -9.73 25.98
CA GLU A 275 3.25 -10.35 25.71
C GLU A 275 3.61 -10.26 24.23
N ARG A 276 4.91 -10.31 23.90
CA ARG A 276 5.38 -10.28 22.51
C ARG A 276 6.36 -11.41 22.29
N VAL A 277 6.21 -12.09 21.16
CA VAL A 277 7.18 -13.09 20.70
C VAL A 277 8.06 -12.43 19.66
N LEU A 278 9.32 -12.22 20.00
CA LEU A 278 10.28 -11.57 19.12
C LEU A 278 10.91 -12.60 18.19
N TRP A 279 10.62 -12.44 16.89
CA TRP A 279 11.27 -13.18 15.83
C TRP A 279 12.46 -12.35 15.34
N GLU A 280 13.64 -12.53 15.95
CA GLU A 280 14.84 -11.72 15.67
C GLU A 280 15.16 -11.65 14.16
N ILE A 281 14.93 -12.73 13.41
CA ILE A 281 15.11 -12.78 11.95
C ILE A 281 14.29 -11.71 11.19
N ILE A 282 13.16 -11.25 11.72
CA ILE A 282 12.37 -10.15 11.16
C ILE A 282 13.10 -8.82 11.34
N TYR A 283 13.56 -8.54 12.55
CA TYR A 283 14.26 -7.29 12.87
C TYR A 283 15.63 -7.22 12.20
N GLU A 284 16.32 -8.37 12.09
CA GLU A 284 17.49 -8.51 11.25
C GLU A 284 17.15 -8.19 9.79
N ALA A 285 16.09 -8.78 9.22
CA ALA A 285 15.69 -8.47 7.84
C ALA A 285 15.43 -6.97 7.65
N ILE A 286 14.61 -6.35 8.51
CA ILE A 286 14.32 -4.91 8.51
C ILE A 286 15.61 -4.08 8.55
N SER A 287 16.53 -4.39 9.46
CA SER A 287 17.78 -3.63 9.61
C SER A 287 18.70 -3.70 8.38
N ASN A 288 18.62 -4.79 7.58
CA ASN A 288 19.39 -4.97 6.34
C ASN A 288 18.58 -4.55 5.10
N THR A 289 17.40 -3.97 5.28
CA THR A 289 16.59 -3.39 4.20
C THR A 289 16.28 -1.92 4.44
N LEU A 290 16.90 -1.29 5.45
CA LEU A 290 16.80 0.16 5.66
C LEU A 290 17.32 0.87 4.40
N LYS A 291 16.42 1.65 3.78
CA LYS A 291 16.71 2.44 2.61
C LYS A 291 17.54 3.67 3.03
N PRO A 292 18.73 3.88 2.44
CA PRO A 292 19.46 5.12 2.64
C PRO A 292 18.82 6.27 1.86
N GLU A 293 19.33 7.49 2.08
CA GLU A 293 19.00 8.62 1.24
C GLU A 293 19.57 8.35 -0.17
N THR A 294 18.74 8.53 -1.19
CA THR A 294 19.11 8.29 -2.59
C THR A 294 18.76 9.50 -3.42
N GLU A 295 19.33 9.62 -4.62
CA GLU A 295 18.76 10.51 -5.62
C GLU A 295 17.33 10.06 -5.98
N GLU A 296 16.55 11.00 -6.50
CA GLU A 296 15.25 10.71 -7.05
C GLU A 296 15.38 9.78 -8.25
N ILE A 297 14.61 8.70 -8.26
CA ILE A 297 14.57 7.75 -9.38
C ILE A 297 13.26 7.98 -10.15
N ARG A 298 13.34 8.07 -11.47
CA ARG A 298 12.17 8.19 -12.35
C ARG A 298 12.06 6.96 -13.22
N TYR A 299 10.86 6.42 -13.29
CA TYR A 299 10.55 5.32 -14.21
C TYR A 299 9.58 5.84 -15.26
N VAL A 300 9.93 5.63 -16.52
CA VAL A 300 9.07 5.98 -17.65
C VAL A 300 8.39 4.70 -18.11
N TYR A 301 7.07 4.69 -18.06
CA TYR A 301 6.26 3.60 -18.59
C TYR A 301 5.58 4.03 -19.88
N ASP A 302 5.23 3.06 -20.71
CA ASP A 302 4.39 3.32 -21.86
C ASP A 302 3.01 3.85 -21.41
N ASP A 303 2.47 4.78 -22.19
CA ASP A 303 1.16 5.36 -21.92
C ASP A 303 0.06 4.78 -22.82
N ILE A 304 0.08 3.45 -22.96
CA ILE A 304 -0.91 2.71 -23.75
C ILE A 304 -2.26 2.79 -23.02
N PRO A 305 -3.35 3.24 -23.68
CA PRO A 305 -4.66 3.27 -23.07
C PRO A 305 -5.08 1.91 -22.51
N ILE A 306 -5.77 1.95 -21.37
CA ILE A 306 -6.41 0.76 -20.82
C ILE A 306 -7.48 0.26 -21.80
N LEU A 307 -7.56 -1.05 -22.03
CA LEU A 307 -8.50 -1.62 -23.01
C LEU A 307 -9.97 -1.44 -22.61
N ASN A 308 -10.29 -1.41 -21.30
CA ASN A 308 -11.65 -1.23 -20.76
C ASN A 308 -12.73 -2.02 -21.51
N ILE A 309 -12.43 -3.28 -21.83
CA ILE A 309 -13.23 -4.14 -22.72
C ILE A 309 -14.65 -4.39 -22.22
N LEU A 310 -14.85 -4.36 -20.89
CA LEU A 310 -16.10 -4.73 -20.24
C LEU A 310 -16.62 -3.56 -19.38
N PRO A 311 -17.91 -3.19 -19.51
CA PRO A 311 -18.51 -2.21 -18.62
C PRO A 311 -18.70 -2.80 -17.22
N SER A 312 -18.66 -1.93 -16.20
CA SER A 312 -19.05 -2.29 -14.84
C SER A 312 -20.45 -1.79 -14.52
N TYR A 313 -21.24 -2.63 -13.86
CA TYR A 313 -22.53 -2.23 -13.28
C TYR A 313 -22.41 -1.61 -11.89
N LEU A 314 -21.21 -1.65 -11.32
CA LEU A 314 -20.89 -1.05 -10.02
C LEU A 314 -20.09 0.23 -10.22
N SER A 315 -20.41 1.24 -9.42
CA SER A 315 -19.57 2.43 -9.27
C SER A 315 -18.23 2.12 -8.61
N ALA A 316 -17.26 3.01 -8.78
CA ALA A 316 -15.95 2.91 -8.15
C ALA A 316 -16.04 2.74 -6.62
N GLU A 317 -16.87 3.55 -5.96
CA GLU A 317 -17.09 3.48 -4.50
C GLU A 317 -17.75 2.16 -4.09
N GLU A 318 -18.75 1.68 -4.84
CA GLU A 318 -19.37 0.37 -4.57
C GLU A 318 -18.35 -0.76 -4.68
N ILE A 319 -17.44 -0.71 -5.65
CA ILE A 319 -16.37 -1.70 -5.80
C ILE A 319 -15.44 -1.66 -4.60
N ILE A 320 -14.94 -0.49 -4.21
CA ILE A 320 -14.07 -0.31 -3.04
C ILE A 320 -14.75 -0.88 -1.78
N ARG A 321 -15.99 -0.48 -1.52
CA ARG A 321 -16.74 -0.90 -0.31
C ARG A 321 -17.05 -2.39 -0.28
N ARG A 322 -17.44 -2.96 -1.43
CA ARG A 322 -17.91 -4.35 -1.55
C ARG A 322 -16.80 -5.35 -1.80
N ARG A 323 -15.59 -4.91 -2.17
CA ARG A 323 -14.44 -5.80 -2.41
C ARG A 323 -14.21 -6.71 -1.21
N ARG A 324 -14.17 -8.01 -1.44
CA ARG A 324 -13.77 -9.03 -0.46
C ARG A 324 -12.88 -10.06 -1.12
N SER A 325 -11.99 -10.67 -0.35
CA SER A 325 -11.20 -11.81 -0.83
C SER A 325 -12.11 -13.02 -0.98
N GLY A 326 -12.11 -13.64 -2.17
CA GLY A 326 -12.89 -14.86 -2.44
C GLY A 326 -12.46 -15.98 -1.49
N MET A 327 -13.43 -16.65 -0.87
CA MET A 327 -13.16 -17.75 0.09
C MET A 327 -13.24 -19.13 -0.57
N ALA A 328 -14.08 -19.27 -1.60
CA ALA A 328 -14.26 -20.50 -2.36
C ALA A 328 -14.77 -20.15 -3.76
N TYR A 329 -14.43 -21.02 -4.72
CA TYR A 329 -14.91 -20.98 -6.10
C TYR A 329 -15.54 -22.34 -6.44
N ASP A 330 -16.49 -22.39 -7.36
CA ASP A 330 -17.28 -23.61 -7.65
C ASP A 330 -16.52 -24.74 -8.37
N GLY A 331 -15.31 -24.44 -8.86
CA GLY A 331 -14.47 -25.39 -9.56
C GLY A 331 -14.96 -25.77 -10.97
N LYS A 332 -15.99 -25.12 -11.50
CA LYS A 332 -16.67 -25.54 -12.74
C LYS A 332 -16.91 -24.39 -13.72
N THR A 333 -17.13 -23.18 -13.23
CA THR A 333 -17.42 -22.03 -14.08
C THR A 333 -16.16 -21.54 -14.81
N PHE A 334 -16.33 -21.22 -16.10
CA PHE A 334 -15.33 -20.56 -16.93
C PHE A 334 -15.54 -19.05 -16.89
N ILE A 335 -14.45 -18.29 -16.97
CA ILE A 335 -14.52 -16.85 -17.21
C ILE A 335 -14.39 -16.56 -18.71
N PRO A 336 -15.08 -15.54 -19.25
CA PRO A 336 -14.86 -15.08 -20.61
C PRO A 336 -13.40 -14.67 -20.84
N LYS A 337 -12.89 -14.91 -22.04
CA LYS A 337 -11.52 -14.53 -22.44
C LYS A 337 -11.29 -13.02 -22.28
N GLU A 338 -12.30 -12.23 -22.61
CA GLU A 338 -12.30 -10.78 -22.53
C GLU A 338 -12.16 -10.30 -21.08
N LEU A 339 -12.81 -11.00 -20.13
CA LEU A 339 -12.68 -10.69 -18.70
C LEU A 339 -11.29 -11.03 -18.19
N PHE A 340 -10.71 -12.15 -18.64
CA PHE A 340 -9.34 -12.51 -18.31
C PHE A 340 -8.34 -11.45 -18.80
N ILE A 341 -8.42 -11.03 -20.06
CA ILE A 341 -7.60 -9.96 -20.62
C ILE A 341 -7.81 -8.66 -19.84
N HIS A 342 -9.07 -8.30 -19.57
CA HIS A 342 -9.43 -7.08 -18.85
C HIS A 342 -8.78 -7.03 -17.45
N ILE A 343 -8.70 -8.15 -16.73
CA ILE A 343 -8.03 -8.21 -15.43
C ILE A 343 -6.51 -8.02 -15.57
N LEU A 344 -5.89 -8.71 -16.53
CA LEU A 344 -4.43 -8.66 -16.72
C LEU A 344 -3.95 -7.30 -17.22
N ASP A 345 -4.70 -6.67 -18.11
CA ASP A 345 -4.47 -5.33 -18.64
C ASP A 345 -4.24 -4.32 -17.50
N LYS A 346 -5.09 -4.37 -16.46
CA LYS A 346 -5.03 -3.47 -15.29
C LYS A 346 -3.82 -3.71 -14.38
N THR A 347 -3.05 -4.78 -14.61
CA THR A 347 -1.81 -5.04 -13.87
C THR A 347 -0.59 -4.40 -14.52
N LEU A 348 -0.68 -3.89 -15.74
CA LEU A 348 0.48 -3.35 -16.46
C LEU A 348 0.83 -1.93 -15.98
N PRO A 349 2.13 -1.62 -15.81
CA PRO A 349 2.57 -0.29 -15.45
C PRO A 349 2.32 0.70 -16.58
N ARG A 350 1.80 1.89 -16.24
CA ARG A 350 1.50 2.97 -17.19
C ARG A 350 1.73 4.32 -16.56
N SER A 351 2.13 5.31 -17.36
CA SER A 351 2.45 6.65 -16.87
C SER A 351 1.22 7.46 -16.45
N SER A 352 0.06 7.26 -17.10
CA SER A 352 -1.15 8.04 -16.80
C SER A 352 -2.25 7.30 -16.04
N TYR A 353 -2.03 6.04 -15.62
CA TYR A 353 -3.09 5.22 -15.03
C TYR A 353 -2.73 4.63 -13.67
N SER A 354 -3.68 4.76 -12.74
CA SER A 354 -3.60 4.18 -11.41
C SER A 354 -3.63 2.64 -11.46
N PRO A 355 -2.99 1.95 -10.51
CA PRO A 355 -2.18 2.50 -9.42
C PRO A 355 -0.68 2.57 -9.75
N PHE A 356 -0.27 2.15 -10.95
CA PHE A 356 1.13 1.96 -11.29
C PHE A 356 1.80 3.24 -11.81
N ASP A 357 1.04 4.30 -12.06
CA ASP A 357 1.54 5.68 -12.27
C ASP A 357 2.33 6.23 -11.08
N LEU A 358 2.40 5.49 -9.97
CA LEU A 358 3.23 5.79 -8.80
C LEU A 358 4.73 5.60 -8.99
N GLU A 359 5.17 4.97 -10.09
CA GLU A 359 6.60 4.78 -10.38
C GLU A 359 7.35 4.01 -9.27
N ILE A 360 6.79 2.90 -8.77
CA ILE A 360 7.39 2.14 -7.65
C ILE A 360 8.63 1.35 -8.10
N SER A 361 8.66 0.82 -9.33
CA SER A 361 9.77 0.00 -9.84
C SER A 361 9.73 -0.12 -11.37
N GLU A 362 10.79 -0.64 -12.00
CA GLU A 362 10.84 -0.95 -13.44
C GLU A 362 9.94 -2.15 -13.85
N GLY A 363 9.05 -2.63 -12.99
CA GLY A 363 8.23 -3.81 -13.29
C GLY A 363 8.98 -5.13 -13.11
N TYR A 364 9.81 -5.24 -12.07
CA TYR A 364 10.60 -6.45 -11.75
C TYR A 364 9.78 -7.73 -11.49
N VAL A 365 8.45 -7.63 -11.43
CA VAL A 365 7.54 -8.74 -11.15
C VAL A 365 6.73 -9.08 -12.40
N ASN A 366 7.10 -10.19 -13.03
CA ASN A 366 6.33 -10.85 -14.10
C ASN A 366 5.31 -11.84 -13.50
N LEU A 367 4.21 -12.13 -14.22
CA LEU A 367 3.16 -13.01 -13.72
C LEU A 367 3.14 -14.33 -14.48
N PHE A 368 3.48 -15.43 -13.79
CA PHE A 368 3.20 -16.78 -14.26
C PHE A 368 1.81 -17.21 -13.77
N ILE A 369 0.93 -17.57 -14.71
CA ILE A 369 -0.50 -17.74 -14.51
C ILE A 369 -0.90 -19.15 -14.95
N PHE A 370 -1.37 -19.96 -14.02
CA PHE A 370 -2.00 -21.25 -14.34
C PHE A 370 -3.44 -21.02 -14.81
N VAL A 371 -3.66 -21.18 -16.11
CA VAL A 371 -4.97 -21.08 -16.75
C VAL A 371 -5.63 -22.46 -16.74
N HIS A 372 -6.81 -22.54 -16.14
CA HIS A 372 -7.62 -23.77 -16.08
C HIS A 372 -8.97 -23.63 -16.75
N ARG A 373 -9.66 -22.49 -16.58
CA ARG A 373 -11.04 -22.31 -17.04
C ARG A 373 -11.27 -20.90 -17.56
N VAL A 374 -10.61 -20.58 -18.67
CA VAL A 374 -10.85 -19.38 -19.46
C VAL A 374 -11.38 -19.82 -20.81
N GLU A 375 -12.52 -19.28 -21.22
CA GLU A 375 -13.15 -19.63 -22.49
C GLU A 375 -12.18 -19.41 -23.66
N ASN A 376 -12.14 -20.34 -24.61
CA ASN A 376 -11.31 -20.24 -25.82
C ASN A 376 -9.80 -20.07 -25.56
N LEU A 377 -9.30 -20.47 -24.38
CA LEU A 377 -7.89 -20.63 -24.07
C LEU A 377 -7.62 -22.06 -23.62
N LYS A 378 -6.46 -22.60 -24.02
CA LYS A 378 -6.02 -23.92 -23.59
C LYS A 378 -5.61 -23.87 -22.12
N GLU A 379 -5.85 -24.95 -21.39
CA GLU A 379 -5.33 -25.08 -20.03
C GLU A 379 -3.79 -25.17 -20.06
N GLY A 380 -3.12 -24.44 -19.16
CA GLY A 380 -1.66 -24.40 -19.16
C GLY A 380 -1.08 -23.31 -18.28
N LEU A 381 0.25 -23.13 -18.41
CA LEU A 381 0.98 -22.05 -17.77
C LEU A 381 1.21 -20.94 -18.78
N TYR A 382 0.87 -19.72 -18.41
CA TYR A 382 1.03 -18.53 -19.23
C TYR A 382 1.92 -17.52 -18.49
N CYS A 383 2.68 -16.71 -19.21
CA CYS A 383 3.51 -15.66 -18.62
C CYS A 383 3.09 -14.29 -19.17
N LEU A 384 2.57 -13.42 -18.30
CA LEU A 384 2.44 -11.99 -18.59
C LEU A 384 3.75 -11.29 -18.23
N VAL A 385 4.44 -10.80 -19.26
CA VAL A 385 5.67 -10.02 -19.12
C VAL A 385 5.28 -8.56 -18.92
N ARG A 386 5.65 -7.99 -17.79
CA ARG A 386 5.26 -6.62 -17.39
C ARG A 386 6.34 -5.58 -17.71
N ASN A 387 7.55 -6.05 -18.06
CA ASN A 387 8.63 -5.25 -18.62
C ASN A 387 9.33 -6.09 -19.71
N GLU A 388 9.19 -5.66 -20.97
CA GLU A 388 9.72 -6.39 -22.13
C GLU A 388 11.24 -6.55 -22.10
N GLU A 389 11.97 -5.62 -21.47
CA GLU A 389 13.43 -5.70 -21.33
C GLU A 389 13.87 -6.91 -20.49
N THR A 390 12.97 -7.44 -19.66
CA THR A 390 13.26 -8.62 -18.83
C THR A 390 13.04 -9.95 -19.56
N LEU A 391 12.44 -9.93 -20.76
CA LEU A 391 11.99 -11.13 -21.45
C LEU A 391 13.15 -12.08 -21.81
N GLU A 392 14.21 -11.58 -22.42
CA GLU A 392 15.33 -12.44 -22.85
C GLU A 392 16.00 -13.12 -21.65
N ARG A 393 16.22 -12.36 -20.57
CA ARG A 393 16.72 -12.91 -19.31
C ARG A 393 15.78 -13.96 -18.72
N LEU A 394 14.47 -13.72 -18.80
CA LEU A 394 13.46 -14.66 -18.31
C LEU A 394 13.48 -15.98 -19.10
N LYS A 395 13.67 -15.93 -20.42
CA LYS A 395 13.83 -17.13 -21.26
C LYS A 395 15.09 -17.91 -20.86
N ASP A 396 16.19 -17.22 -20.60
CA ASP A 396 17.47 -17.84 -20.23
C ASP A 396 17.45 -18.48 -18.83
N GLU A 397 16.74 -17.88 -17.88
CA GLU A 397 16.68 -18.35 -16.48
C GLU A 397 15.58 -19.41 -16.22
N THR A 398 14.77 -19.76 -17.22
CA THR A 398 13.67 -20.72 -17.09
C THR A 398 13.90 -21.99 -17.91
N SER A 399 12.95 -22.93 -17.87
CA SER A 399 13.06 -24.20 -18.60
C SER A 399 13.08 -23.95 -20.10
N LYS A 400 14.01 -24.62 -20.81
CA LYS A 400 14.06 -24.66 -22.28
C LYS A 400 12.84 -25.33 -22.93
N GLU A 401 11.97 -25.96 -22.13
CA GLU A 401 10.72 -26.56 -22.59
C GLU A 401 9.59 -25.52 -22.78
N PHE A 402 9.77 -24.28 -22.31
CA PHE A 402 8.78 -23.22 -22.54
C PHE A 402 8.83 -22.72 -23.98
N ILE A 403 7.64 -22.58 -24.59
CA ILE A 403 7.47 -22.35 -26.03
C ILE A 403 7.53 -20.83 -26.35
N TRP A 404 7.20 -19.98 -25.38
CA TRP A 404 7.32 -18.51 -25.44
C TRP A 404 6.60 -17.89 -26.66
N GLU A 405 5.43 -18.44 -27.01
CA GLU A 405 4.61 -17.99 -28.13
C GLU A 405 3.62 -16.88 -27.70
N LYS A 406 3.61 -15.75 -28.41
CA LYS A 406 2.69 -14.63 -28.14
C LYS A 406 1.25 -15.00 -28.50
N ILE A 407 0.34 -14.92 -27.54
CA ILE A 407 -1.05 -15.39 -27.67
C ILE A 407 -2.05 -14.24 -27.88
N PHE A 408 -1.67 -13.00 -27.56
CA PHE A 408 -2.51 -11.80 -27.71
C PHE A 408 -1.68 -10.70 -28.37
N GLU A 409 -2.28 -9.93 -29.29
CA GLU A 409 -1.57 -8.86 -30.00
C GLU A 409 -1.24 -7.68 -29.07
N ASP A 410 -2.19 -7.34 -28.18
CA ASP A 410 -2.16 -6.13 -27.34
C ASP A 410 -1.16 -6.20 -26.17
N PHE A 411 -0.77 -7.39 -25.69
CA PHE A 411 0.19 -7.57 -24.59
C PHE A 411 1.07 -8.81 -24.77
N ILE A 412 2.26 -8.80 -24.16
CA ILE A 412 3.13 -9.98 -24.10
C ILE A 412 2.59 -10.97 -23.05
N ILE A 413 1.62 -11.78 -23.48
CA ILE A 413 1.27 -13.02 -22.80
C ILE A 413 1.81 -14.18 -23.65
N LEU A 414 2.69 -14.95 -23.04
CA LEU A 414 3.42 -16.04 -23.67
C LEU A 414 2.91 -17.38 -23.12
N ALA A 415 2.73 -18.40 -23.97
CA ALA A 415 2.37 -19.75 -23.56
C ALA A 415 3.55 -20.74 -23.66
#